data_AF-A0A256WHL1-F1
#
_entry.id   AF-A0A256WHL1-F1
#
_cell.length_a   1.000
_cell.length_b   1.000
_cell.length_c   1.000
_cell.angle_alpha   90.00
_cell.angle_beta   90.00
_cell.angle_gamma   90.00
#
_symmetry.space_group_name_H-M   'P 1'
#
loop_
_entity.id
_entity.type
_entity.pdbx_description
1 polymer ?
#
loop_
_entity_poly.entity_id
_entity_poly.type
_entity_poly.pdbx_seq_one_letter_code
_entity_poly.pdbx_strand_id
1 'polypeptide(L)'
;MILLSTAYFPPISYIALLFQHQEGQIDLWETYSKQTYRNRCYIASASGLMALSVPVKKPFGNKSITKDITIDYTENWQQTHWRSIKSAYQSSPFFLYYQDEIEAVFKEKHGSLHQMNAKILGVLLDLIGFDVPLKITEGFIKPAQESNDFRFSRSEWFYPRFIYS
;
A
#
# COMPACT_ATOMS: atom_id res chain seq x y z
N MET A 1 2.26 -13.25 15.54
CA MET A 1 2.44 -13.08 14.09
C MET A 1 1.12 -12.84 13.35
N ILE A 2 1.11 -11.88 12.42
CA ILE A 2 0.04 -11.66 11.44
C ILE A 2 0.55 -11.76 10.02
N LEU A 3 -0.31 -12.14 9.08
CA LEU A 3 0.00 -12.21 7.66
C LEU A 3 -0.76 -11.11 6.89
N LEU A 4 -0.03 -10.32 6.11
CA LEU A 4 -0.53 -9.15 5.40
C LEU A 4 -0.15 -9.23 3.92
N SER A 5 -0.92 -8.53 3.08
CA SER A 5 -0.50 -8.27 1.70
C SER A 5 0.34 -7.00 1.66
N THR A 6 1.15 -6.84 0.61
CA THR A 6 1.79 -5.54 0.35
C THR A 6 0.74 -4.48 0.02
N ALA A 7 0.99 -3.21 0.35
CA ALA A 7 0.03 -2.13 0.14
C ALA A 7 0.70 -0.82 -0.30
N TYR A 8 0.12 -0.20 -1.33
CA TYR A 8 0.42 1.16 -1.77
C TYR A 8 -0.35 2.13 -0.86
N PHE A 9 0.36 2.91 -0.04
CA PHE A 9 -0.22 3.78 1.01
C PHE A 9 -1.32 3.07 1.81
N PRO A 10 -0.96 2.12 2.69
CA PRO A 10 -1.91 1.29 3.42
C PRO A 10 -2.93 2.13 4.20
N PRO A 11 -4.19 1.65 4.32
CA PRO A 11 -5.19 2.32 5.15
C PRO A 11 -4.78 2.29 6.62
N ILE A 12 -5.33 3.22 7.42
CA ILE A 12 -5.01 3.29 8.86
C ILE A 12 -5.31 2.00 9.62
N SER A 13 -6.30 1.21 9.18
CA SER A 13 -6.62 -0.11 9.75
C SER A 13 -5.51 -1.14 9.55
N TYR A 14 -4.79 -1.10 8.43
CA TYR A 14 -3.61 -1.92 8.19
C TYR A 14 -2.51 -1.58 9.20
N ILE A 15 -2.27 -0.28 9.41
CA ILE A 15 -1.29 0.19 10.38
C ILE A 15 -1.75 -0.18 11.79
N ALA A 16 -3.00 0.06 12.17
CA ALA A 16 -3.55 -0.30 13.47
C ALA A 16 -3.40 -1.80 13.79
N LEU A 17 -3.57 -2.68 12.80
CA LEU A 17 -3.30 -4.11 12.96
C LEU A 17 -1.81 -4.37 13.23
N LEU A 18 -0.91 -3.73 12.48
CA LEU A 18 0.53 -3.81 12.81
C LEU A 18 0.84 -3.30 14.22
N PHE A 19 0.13 -2.30 14.73
CA PHE A 19 0.30 -1.82 16.10
C PHE A 19 -0.18 -2.81 17.16
N GLN A 20 -1.26 -3.53 16.88
CA GLN A 20 -1.83 -4.52 17.79
C GLN A 20 -0.99 -5.80 17.87
N HIS A 21 -0.09 -6.01 16.91
CA HIS A 21 0.71 -7.22 16.80
C HIS A 21 2.21 -6.88 16.79
N GLN A 22 2.98 -7.49 17.69
CA GLN A 22 4.42 -7.19 17.83
C GLN A 22 5.30 -7.63 16.64
N GLU A 23 4.73 -8.35 15.66
CA GLU A 23 5.45 -8.85 14.48
C GLU A 23 4.46 -9.11 13.32
N GLY A 24 4.92 -8.91 12.08
CA GLY A 24 4.14 -9.15 10.88
C GLY A 24 4.93 -9.79 9.73
N GLN A 25 4.19 -10.45 8.84
CA GLN A 25 4.73 -11.00 7.59
C GLN A 25 3.98 -10.43 6.39
N ILE A 26 4.72 -10.06 5.34
CA ILE A 26 4.18 -9.64 4.04
C ILE A 26 4.28 -10.82 3.07
N ASP A 27 3.14 -11.24 2.55
CA ASP A 27 3.06 -12.28 1.53
C ASP A 27 3.23 -11.71 0.13
N LEU A 28 4.24 -12.19 -0.58
CA LEU A 28 4.50 -11.85 -1.99
C LEU A 28 4.21 -13.01 -2.96
N TRP A 29 3.94 -14.22 -2.45
CA TRP A 29 3.71 -15.43 -3.23
C TRP A 29 2.24 -15.64 -3.58
N GLU A 30 1.34 -14.86 -3.00
CA GLU A 30 -0.05 -14.82 -3.42
C GLU A 30 -0.22 -14.35 -4.87
N THR A 31 -1.29 -14.81 -5.53
CA THR A 31 -1.68 -14.29 -6.84
C THR A 31 -2.07 -12.82 -6.73
N TYR A 32 -1.53 -12.00 -7.62
CA TYR A 32 -1.80 -10.57 -7.64
C TYR A 32 -3.26 -10.26 -8.01
N SER A 33 -3.96 -9.56 -7.10
CA SER A 33 -5.30 -9.02 -7.35
C SER A 33 -5.27 -7.54 -7.71
N LYS A 34 -5.73 -7.20 -8.91
CA LYS A 34 -5.92 -5.82 -9.37
C LYS A 34 -6.96 -5.07 -8.53
N GLN A 35 -6.88 -3.75 -8.52
CA GLN A 35 -7.84 -2.85 -7.85
C GLN A 35 -7.96 -3.09 -6.35
N THR A 36 -6.86 -3.52 -5.73
CA THR A 36 -6.74 -3.71 -4.28
C THR A 36 -5.70 -2.77 -3.71
N TYR A 37 -5.56 -2.75 -2.39
CA TYR A 37 -4.54 -1.96 -1.71
C TYR A 37 -3.10 -2.21 -2.20
N ARG A 38 -2.83 -3.35 -2.86
CA ARG A 38 -1.51 -3.65 -3.47
C ARG A 38 -1.04 -2.57 -4.41
N ASN A 39 -1.94 -1.97 -5.20
CA ASN A 39 -1.59 -0.95 -6.19
C ASN A 39 -2.51 0.28 -6.18
N ARG A 40 -3.44 0.38 -5.22
CA ARG A 40 -4.43 1.46 -5.14
C ARG A 40 -4.55 1.96 -3.71
N CYS A 41 -4.62 3.27 -3.54
CA CYS A 41 -5.01 3.90 -2.29
C CYS A 41 -6.13 4.90 -2.53
N TYR A 42 -6.69 5.42 -1.44
CA TYR A 42 -7.70 6.47 -1.46
C TYR A 42 -7.22 7.64 -0.61
N ILE A 43 -7.35 8.85 -1.15
CA ILE A 43 -7.05 10.10 -0.45
C ILE A 43 -8.34 10.91 -0.29
N ALA A 44 -8.42 11.68 0.80
CA ALA A 44 -9.51 12.62 1.02
C ALA A 44 -9.19 13.93 0.30
N SER A 45 -9.95 14.26 -0.73
CA SER A 45 -9.83 15.51 -1.48
C SER A 45 -11.01 16.45 -1.21
N ALA A 46 -10.93 17.70 -1.69
CA ALA A 46 -12.04 18.64 -1.62
C ALA A 46 -13.33 18.12 -2.28
N SER A 47 -13.21 17.21 -3.25
CA SER A 47 -14.34 16.59 -3.96
C SER A 47 -14.74 15.22 -3.39
N GLY A 48 -14.25 14.86 -2.20
CA GLY A 48 -14.48 13.56 -1.58
C GLY A 48 -13.32 12.58 -1.80
N LEU A 49 -13.60 11.28 -1.66
CA LEU A 49 -12.59 10.23 -1.78
C LEU A 49 -12.11 10.10 -3.23
N MET A 50 -10.80 10.22 -3.43
CA MET A 50 -10.13 10.06 -4.72
C MET A 50 -9.25 8.83 -4.69
N ALA A 51 -9.42 7.93 -5.67
CA ALA A 51 -8.56 6.77 -5.82
C ALA A 51 -7.29 7.12 -6.60
N LEU A 52 -6.12 6.76 -6.07
CA LEU A 52 -4.85 6.78 -6.79
C LEU A 52 -4.44 5.34 -7.09
N SER A 53 -4.02 5.04 -8.31
CA SER A 53 -3.69 3.67 -8.73
C SER A 53 -2.38 3.62 -9.49
N VAL A 54 -1.40 2.91 -8.95
CA VAL A 54 -0.12 2.67 -9.61
C VAL A 54 -0.36 1.76 -10.81
N PRO A 55 0.00 2.18 -12.04
CA PRO A 55 -0.08 1.33 -13.22
C PRO A 55 1.00 0.25 -13.15
N VAL A 56 0.63 -0.99 -13.50
CA VAL A 56 1.50 -2.17 -13.33
C VAL A 56 1.44 -3.10 -14.52
N LYS A 57 2.53 -3.82 -14.75
CA LYS A 57 2.63 -4.91 -15.72
C LYS A 57 2.56 -6.25 -14.98
N LYS A 58 1.87 -7.19 -15.61
CA LYS A 58 1.63 -8.55 -15.09
C LYS A 58 2.32 -9.55 -16.02
N PRO A 59 3.56 -9.98 -15.73
CA PRO A 59 4.34 -10.79 -16.67
C PRO A 59 3.66 -12.11 -17.06
N PHE A 60 2.84 -12.67 -16.18
CA PHE A 60 2.08 -13.91 -16.41
C PHE A 60 0.56 -13.69 -16.41
N GLY A 61 0.11 -12.47 -16.76
CA GLY A 61 -1.31 -12.11 -16.78
C GLY A 61 -1.96 -12.30 -15.39
N ASN A 62 -3.14 -12.92 -15.33
CA ASN A 62 -3.88 -13.15 -14.08
C ASN A 62 -3.23 -14.19 -13.15
N LYS A 63 -2.20 -14.92 -13.62
CA LYS A 63 -1.45 -15.88 -12.81
C LYS A 63 -0.18 -15.29 -12.19
N SER A 64 0.10 -14.00 -12.42
CA SER A 64 1.28 -13.34 -11.86
C SER A 64 1.16 -13.32 -10.33
N ILE A 65 2.21 -13.75 -9.64
CA ILE A 65 2.31 -13.58 -8.19
C ILE A 65 2.70 -12.14 -7.87
N THR A 66 2.34 -11.66 -6.68
CA THR A 66 2.59 -10.28 -6.23
C THR A 66 4.07 -9.88 -6.30
N LYS A 67 4.99 -10.83 -6.03
CA LYS A 67 6.43 -10.65 -6.13
C LYS A 67 6.89 -10.16 -7.52
N ASP A 68 6.27 -10.67 -8.58
CA ASP A 68 6.70 -10.45 -9.97
C ASP A 68 6.06 -9.22 -10.62
N ILE A 69 5.21 -8.49 -9.88
CA ILE A 69 4.51 -7.32 -10.41
C ILE A 69 5.49 -6.16 -10.55
N THR A 70 5.63 -5.66 -11.78
CA THR A 70 6.46 -4.52 -12.11
C THR A 70 5.62 -3.28 -12.36
N ILE A 71 6.23 -2.11 -12.13
CA ILE A 71 5.56 -0.82 -12.30
C ILE A 71 5.64 -0.40 -13.77
N ASP A 72 4.53 0.12 -14.30
CA ASP A 72 4.52 0.73 -15.62
C ASP A 72 4.86 2.23 -15.52
N TYR A 73 5.81 2.68 -16.33
CA TYR A 73 6.26 4.07 -16.38
C TYR A 73 6.02 4.72 -17.75
N THR A 74 5.14 4.12 -18.57
CA THR A 74 4.66 4.72 -19.83
C THR A 74 4.02 6.09 -19.60
N GLU A 75 3.26 6.22 -18.52
CA GLU A 75 2.64 7.48 -18.08
C GLU A 75 3.34 8.07 -16.85
N ASN A 76 3.27 9.40 -16.68
CA ASN A 76 3.87 10.09 -15.54
C ASN A 76 2.96 10.07 -14.29
N TRP A 77 2.55 8.88 -13.86
CA TRP A 77 1.63 8.71 -12.73
C TRP A 77 2.23 9.21 -11.40
N GLN A 78 3.55 9.18 -11.23
CA GLN A 78 4.21 9.66 -10.01
C GLN A 78 3.95 11.14 -9.77
N GLN A 79 4.16 11.96 -10.81
CA GLN A 79 3.88 13.38 -10.75
C GLN A 79 2.38 13.65 -10.52
N THR A 80 1.51 12.89 -11.18
CA THR A 80 0.06 13.00 -10.99
C THR A 80 -0.34 12.68 -9.55
N HIS A 81 0.12 11.56 -9.00
CA HIS A 81 -0.19 11.14 -7.62
C HIS A 81 0.31 12.17 -6.60
N TRP A 82 1.55 12.66 -6.76
CA TRP A 82 2.09 13.67 -5.85
C TRP A 82 1.28 14.97 -5.90
N ARG A 83 0.94 15.46 -7.10
CA ARG A 83 0.09 16.65 -7.24
C ARG A 83 -1.27 16.48 -6.58
N SER A 84 -1.89 15.30 -6.72
CA SER A 84 -3.16 14.98 -6.06
C SER A 84 -3.03 14.99 -4.54
N ILE A 85 -2.00 14.36 -3.98
CA ILE A 85 -1.73 14.35 -2.53
C ILE A 85 -1.48 15.77 -2.02
N LYS A 86 -0.60 16.52 -2.68
CA LYS A 86 -0.30 17.91 -2.32
C LYS A 86 -1.54 18.78 -2.36
N SER A 87 -2.33 18.72 -3.43
CA SER A 87 -3.57 19.49 -3.54
C SER A 87 -4.58 19.12 -2.45
N ALA A 88 -4.65 17.86 -2.06
CA ALA A 88 -5.58 17.36 -1.04
C ALA A 88 -5.21 17.81 0.38
N TYR A 89 -3.91 17.87 0.69
CA TYR A 89 -3.44 18.03 2.07
C TYR A 89 -2.62 19.29 2.34
N GLN A 90 -2.27 20.11 1.34
CA GLN A 90 -1.42 21.30 1.54
C GLN A 90 -1.96 22.32 2.55
N SER A 91 -3.29 22.35 2.77
CA SER A 91 -3.94 23.21 3.77
C SER A 91 -4.03 22.57 5.16
N SER A 92 -3.62 21.30 5.31
CA SER A 92 -3.61 20.61 6.60
C SER A 92 -2.49 21.16 7.49
N PRO A 93 -2.74 21.37 8.80
CA PRO A 93 -1.77 21.97 9.73
C PRO A 93 -0.40 21.29 9.77
N PHE A 94 -0.35 19.98 9.48
CA PHE A 94 0.88 19.20 9.59
C PHE A 94 1.55 18.85 8.25
N PHE A 95 0.98 19.26 7.11
CA PHE A 95 1.49 18.81 5.80
C PHE A 95 2.94 19.24 5.54
N LEU A 96 3.30 20.46 5.92
CA LEU A 96 4.66 21.01 5.76
C LEU A 96 5.74 20.15 6.45
N TYR A 97 5.38 19.42 7.51
CA TYR A 97 6.32 18.59 8.27
C TYR A 97 6.52 17.19 7.69
N TYR A 98 5.64 16.74 6.78
CA TYR A 98 5.69 15.38 6.22
C TYR A 98 5.87 15.36 4.70
N GLN A 99 5.73 16.51 4.04
CA GLN A 99 5.64 16.56 2.58
C GLN A 99 6.93 16.08 1.91
N ASP A 100 8.10 16.33 2.48
CA ASP A 100 9.38 16.04 1.83
C ASP A 100 9.67 14.54 1.82
N GLU A 101 9.40 13.86 2.94
CA GLU A 101 9.53 12.41 3.09
C GLU A 101 8.53 11.67 2.19
N ILE A 102 7.30 12.15 2.10
CA ILE A 102 6.27 11.58 1.24
C ILE A 102 6.58 11.86 -0.24
N GLU A 103 7.04 13.07 -0.60
CA GLU A 103 7.41 13.41 -1.97
C GLU A 103 8.59 12.57 -2.47
N ALA A 104 9.55 12.27 -1.60
CA ALA A 104 10.72 11.46 -1.93
C ALA A 104 10.35 10.09 -2.53
N VAL A 105 9.26 9.46 -2.06
CA VAL A 105 8.72 8.21 -2.63
C VAL A 105 8.38 8.36 -4.12
N PHE A 106 7.89 9.53 -4.54
CA PHE A 106 7.51 9.79 -5.92
C PHE A 106 8.67 10.27 -6.79
N LYS A 107 9.82 10.60 -6.20
CA LYS A 107 11.06 10.97 -6.91
C LYS A 107 11.90 9.74 -7.30
N GLU A 108 11.74 8.62 -6.60
CA GLU A 108 12.45 7.37 -6.87
C GLU A 108 11.65 6.46 -7.82
N LYS A 109 12.31 5.75 -8.74
CA LYS A 109 11.69 4.71 -9.56
C LYS A 109 12.06 3.33 -9.02
N HIS A 110 11.05 2.47 -8.84
CA HIS A 110 11.23 1.10 -8.38
C HIS A 110 10.90 0.12 -9.50
N GLY A 111 11.68 -0.96 -9.61
CA GLY A 111 11.43 -2.00 -10.61
C GLY A 111 10.16 -2.82 -10.32
N SER A 112 9.89 -3.07 -9.04
CA SER A 112 8.75 -3.88 -8.59
C SER A 112 7.79 -3.11 -7.68
N LEU A 113 6.52 -3.49 -7.72
CA LEU A 113 5.46 -2.89 -6.92
C LEU A 113 5.70 -3.08 -5.41
N HIS A 114 6.11 -4.28 -5.01
CA HIS A 114 6.28 -4.59 -3.58
C HIS A 114 7.46 -3.82 -2.96
N GLN A 115 8.52 -3.52 -3.72
CA GLN A 115 9.63 -2.69 -3.24
C GLN A 115 9.18 -1.25 -2.98
N MET A 116 8.41 -0.66 -3.90
CA MET A 116 7.84 0.67 -3.69
C MET A 116 6.94 0.69 -2.46
N ASN A 117 6.06 -0.31 -2.32
CA ASN A 117 5.17 -0.42 -1.18
C ASN A 117 5.93 -0.61 0.14
N ALA A 118 7.01 -1.39 0.16
CA ALA A 118 7.88 -1.53 1.32
C ALA A 118 8.55 -0.19 1.69
N LYS A 119 9.01 0.58 0.70
CA LYS A 119 9.56 1.93 0.91
C LYS A 119 8.51 2.88 1.50
N ILE A 120 7.28 2.88 0.97
CA ILE A 120 6.17 3.66 1.52
C ILE A 120 5.90 3.28 2.97
N LEU A 121 5.76 1.98 3.24
CA LEU A 121 5.46 1.50 4.58
C LEU A 121 6.57 1.88 5.56
N GLY A 122 7.85 1.76 5.18
CA GLY A 122 8.98 2.21 5.97
C GLY A 122 8.90 3.71 6.30
N VAL A 123 8.69 4.57 5.29
CA VAL A 123 8.52 6.02 5.50
C VAL A 123 7.36 6.31 6.46
N LEU A 124 6.22 5.64 6.30
CA LEU A 124 5.08 5.84 7.19
C LEU A 124 5.38 5.41 8.64
N LEU A 125 6.04 4.27 8.83
CA LEU A 125 6.42 3.78 10.15
C LEU A 125 7.45 4.70 10.83
N ASP A 126 8.43 5.19 10.07
CA ASP A 126 9.41 6.16 10.55
C ASP A 126 8.74 7.47 10.99
N LEU A 127 7.82 8.01 10.18
CA LEU A 127 7.07 9.22 10.50
C LEU A 127 6.18 9.07 11.74
N ILE A 128 5.62 7.88 11.97
CA ILE A 128 4.81 7.58 13.15
C ILE A 128 5.70 7.31 14.39
N GLY A 129 7.00 7.02 14.19
CA GLY A 129 7.93 6.68 15.25
C GLY A 129 7.72 5.26 15.77
N PHE A 130 7.39 4.31 14.88
CA PHE A 130 7.05 2.95 15.26
C PHE A 130 7.90 1.93 14.51
N ASP A 131 8.59 1.06 15.25
CA ASP A 131 9.40 -0.01 14.69
C ASP A 131 8.69 -1.35 14.91
N VAL A 132 8.32 -2.01 13.81
CA VAL A 132 7.75 -3.37 13.81
C VAL A 132 8.60 -4.26 12.93
N PRO A 133 9.06 -5.40 13.46
CA PRO A 133 9.68 -6.43 12.65
C PRO A 133 8.72 -6.93 11.57
N LEU A 134 9.02 -6.58 10.32
CA LEU A 134 8.31 -7.03 9.13
C LEU A 134 9.21 -7.97 8.32
N LYS A 135 8.74 -9.20 8.11
CA LYS A 135 9.43 -10.18 7.28
C LYS A 135 8.66 -10.41 5.98
N ILE A 136 9.37 -10.75 4.92
CA ILE A 136 8.76 -11.26 3.69
C ILE A 136 8.65 -12.78 3.84
N THR A 137 7.51 -13.34 3.44
CA THR A 137 7.31 -14.79 3.40
C THR A 137 8.28 -15.49 2.44
N GLU A 138 8.79 -16.66 2.83
CA GLU A 138 9.73 -17.45 2.01
C GLU A 138 9.03 -18.29 0.93
N GLY A 139 7.73 -18.53 1.05
CA GLY A 139 6.95 -19.31 0.10
C GLY A 139 5.45 -19.04 0.21
N PHE A 140 4.66 -19.75 -0.61
CA PHE A 140 3.20 -19.62 -0.65
C PHE A 140 2.54 -20.17 0.62
N ILE A 141 1.68 -19.37 1.25
CA ILE A 141 0.90 -19.74 2.44
C ILE A 141 -0.58 -19.90 2.08
N LYS A 142 -1.17 -21.06 2.40
CA LYS A 142 -2.59 -21.34 2.12
C LYS A 142 -3.50 -20.51 3.06
N PRO A 143 -4.57 -19.86 2.56
CA PRO A 143 -5.46 -19.01 3.37
C PRO A 143 -6.14 -19.69 4.58
N ALA A 144 -6.23 -21.02 4.60
CA ALA A 144 -6.92 -21.79 5.64
C ALA A 144 -6.02 -22.23 6.81
N GLN A 145 -4.74 -21.82 6.83
CA GLN A 145 -3.77 -22.29 7.82
C GLN A 145 -3.55 -21.34 9.01
N GLU A 146 -4.04 -20.10 8.97
CA GLU A 146 -3.72 -19.06 9.97
C GLU A 146 -4.98 -18.31 10.40
N SER A 147 -5.26 -18.24 11.70
CA SER A 147 -6.36 -17.41 12.25
C SER A 147 -6.08 -15.90 12.10
N ASN A 148 -4.85 -15.53 11.73
CA ASN A 148 -4.33 -14.17 11.67
C ASN A 148 -3.95 -13.74 10.23
N ASP A 149 -4.68 -14.25 9.24
CA ASP A 149 -4.51 -13.88 7.83
C ASP A 149 -5.39 -12.69 7.44
N PHE A 150 -4.74 -11.54 7.19
CA PHE A 150 -5.38 -10.28 6.82
C PHE A 150 -5.06 -9.86 5.38
N ARG A 151 -4.46 -10.74 4.55
CA ARG A 151 -4.15 -10.46 3.12
C ARG A 151 -5.38 -10.06 2.30
N PHE A 152 -6.54 -10.60 2.69
CA PHE A 152 -7.84 -10.45 2.03
C PHE A 152 -8.88 -9.78 2.91
N SER A 153 -8.48 -9.10 3.98
CA SER A 153 -9.42 -8.42 4.88
C SER A 153 -10.25 -7.40 4.08
N ARG A 154 -11.40 -7.85 3.59
CA ARG A 154 -12.50 -7.08 3.01
C ARG A 154 -13.38 -6.49 4.11
N SER A 155 -12.92 -6.55 5.36
CA SER A 155 -13.64 -5.99 6.47
C SER A 155 -13.90 -4.51 6.19
N GLU A 156 -15.04 -4.02 6.66
CA GLU A 156 -15.48 -2.63 6.44
C GLU A 156 -14.48 -1.61 7.01
N TRP A 157 -13.59 -2.09 7.87
CA TRP A 157 -12.41 -1.40 8.40
C TRP A 157 -11.34 -1.08 7.34
N PHE A 158 -11.20 -1.93 6.32
CA PHE A 158 -10.27 -1.73 5.22
C PHE A 158 -10.95 -1.05 4.05
N TYR A 159 -12.20 -1.39 3.75
CA TYR A 159 -12.97 -0.77 2.66
C TYR A 159 -14.18 -0.02 3.23
N PRO A 160 -14.09 1.31 3.43
CA PRO A 160 -15.27 2.08 3.81
C PRO A 160 -16.37 1.86 2.76
N ARG A 161 -17.60 1.51 3.21
CA ARG A 161 -18.77 1.25 2.34
C ARG A 161 -19.11 2.39 1.37
N PHE A 162 -18.54 3.58 1.58
CA PHE A 162 -18.68 4.77 0.72
C PHE A 162 -18.00 4.66 -0.65
N ILE A 163 -17.30 3.55 -0.95
CA ILE A 163 -16.56 3.38 -2.21
C ILE A 163 -17.44 2.76 -3.33
N TYR A 164 -18.65 2.27 -3.01
CA TYR A 164 -19.52 1.57 -3.97
C TYR A 164 -20.96 2.09 -4.07
N SER A 165 -21.25 3.31 -3.62
CA SER A 165 -22.55 3.97 -3.83
C SER A 165 -22.49 4.93 -5.01
#